data_AF-A0A2Z2MI66-F1
#
_entry.id   AF-A0A2Z2MI66-F1
#
_cell.length_a   1.000
_cell.length_b   1.000
_cell.length_c   1.000
_cell.angle_alpha   90.00
_cell.angle_beta   90.00
_cell.angle_gamma   90.00
#
_symmetry.space_group_name_H-M   'P 1'
#
loop_
_entity.id
_entity.type
_entity.pdbx_description
1 polymer ?
#
loop_
_entity_poly.entity_id
_entity_poly.type
_entity_poly.pdbx_seq_one_letter_code
_entity_poly.pdbx_strand_id
1 'polypeptide(L)'
;MDIFNRIISRKFKNIAGDRYEQIAKRYREFLLLPEELVLPEVRSILFPIDRFSLDIPDELLETLSAYSGAFVKLVYVSEERTLRLIEQTLGEEEAEKLRMEKIRFARQTVKDFAPKLERLGLSVLKEPIIGSKSDDVIDMMSAQDFDLLVISRSFGAEPTKTSPTSPVVLKILQHIEKPVIIY
;
A
#
# COMPACT_ATOMS: atom_id res chain seq x y z
N MET A 1 -8.17 -24.62 -18.65
CA MET A 1 -8.09 -25.91 -17.95
C MET A 1 -7.94 -27.10 -18.89
N ASP A 2 -8.78 -27.25 -19.93
CA ASP A 2 -8.73 -28.43 -20.83
C ASP A 2 -7.43 -28.63 -21.58
N ILE A 3 -6.74 -27.56 -21.97
CA ILE A 3 -5.46 -27.65 -22.70
C ILE A 3 -4.34 -28.14 -21.79
N PHE A 4 -4.22 -27.57 -20.59
CA PHE A 4 -3.20 -27.99 -19.61
C PHE A 4 -3.46 -29.41 -19.09
N ASN A 5 -4.73 -29.75 -18.80
CA ASN A 5 -5.10 -31.12 -18.45
C ASN A 5 -4.78 -32.08 -19.59
N ARG A 6 -5.09 -31.74 -20.85
CA ARG A 6 -4.71 -32.58 -22.01
C ARG A 6 -3.20 -32.76 -22.14
N ILE A 7 -2.40 -31.72 -21.88
CA ILE A 7 -0.94 -31.79 -21.98
C ILE A 7 -0.36 -32.68 -20.86
N ILE A 8 -0.81 -32.50 -19.61
CA ILE A 8 -0.37 -33.31 -18.47
C ILE A 8 -0.82 -34.77 -18.65
N SER A 9 -2.10 -35.00 -18.95
CA SER A 9 -2.63 -36.34 -19.17
C SER A 9 -1.98 -37.05 -20.35
N ARG A 10 -1.58 -36.34 -21.42
CA ARG A 10 -0.87 -36.94 -22.57
C ARG A 10 0.58 -37.28 -22.25
N LYS A 11 1.30 -36.40 -21.54
CA LYS A 11 2.75 -36.58 -21.27
C LYS A 11 3.02 -37.60 -20.16
N PHE A 12 2.11 -37.72 -19.18
CA PHE A 12 2.28 -38.58 -18.01
C PHE A 12 1.35 -39.80 -17.97
N LYS A 13 0.60 -40.06 -19.06
CA LYS A 13 -0.37 -41.15 -19.19
C LYS A 13 0.17 -42.52 -18.73
N ASN A 14 1.43 -42.79 -19.06
CA ASN A 14 2.08 -44.08 -18.82
C ASN A 14 2.95 -44.11 -17.55
N ILE A 15 3.04 -43.01 -16.80
CA ILE A 15 3.93 -42.88 -15.63
C ILE A 15 3.18 -43.03 -14.32
N ALA A 16 1.93 -42.55 -14.25
CA ALA A 16 1.17 -42.52 -13.00
C ALA A 16 -0.25 -43.08 -13.09
N GLY A 17 -0.69 -43.52 -14.28
CA GLY A 17 -2.07 -43.98 -14.51
C GLY A 17 -3.08 -42.96 -13.98
N ASP A 18 -4.05 -43.45 -13.20
CA ASP A 18 -5.14 -42.62 -12.67
C ASP A 18 -4.76 -41.82 -11.41
N ARG A 19 -3.50 -41.90 -10.91
CA ARG A 19 -3.10 -41.22 -9.66
C ARG A 19 -3.31 -39.71 -9.73
N TYR A 20 -2.94 -39.05 -10.82
CA TYR A 20 -3.12 -37.60 -10.95
C TYR A 20 -4.59 -37.21 -11.05
N GLU A 21 -5.40 -38.04 -11.70
CA GLU A 21 -6.85 -37.83 -11.78
C GLU A 21 -7.52 -38.01 -10.41
N GLN A 22 -7.07 -39.00 -9.63
CA GLN A 22 -7.51 -39.19 -8.25
C GLN A 22 -7.05 -38.05 -7.32
N ILE A 23 -5.83 -37.54 -7.50
CA ILE A 23 -5.33 -36.35 -6.77
C ILE A 23 -6.19 -35.14 -7.14
N ALA A 24 -6.35 -34.81 -8.42
CA ALA A 24 -7.19 -33.69 -8.85
C ALA A 24 -8.64 -33.81 -8.36
N LYS A 25 -9.20 -35.03 -8.30
CA LYS A 25 -10.54 -35.30 -7.77
C LYS A 25 -10.61 -35.15 -6.24
N ARG A 26 -9.60 -35.61 -5.50
CA ARG A 26 -9.53 -35.49 -4.03
C ARG A 26 -9.25 -34.06 -3.57
N TYR A 27 -8.48 -33.31 -4.35
CA TYR A 27 -8.10 -31.93 -4.03
C TYR A 27 -8.90 -30.89 -4.81
N ARG A 28 -10.00 -31.29 -5.46
CA ARG A 28 -10.83 -30.39 -6.27
C ARG A 28 -11.34 -29.19 -5.48
N GLU A 29 -11.60 -29.39 -4.20
CA GLU A 29 -12.05 -28.36 -3.25
C GLU A 29 -10.92 -27.38 -2.83
N PHE A 30 -9.65 -27.73 -3.09
CA PHE A 30 -8.49 -26.88 -2.86
C PHE A 30 -7.96 -26.23 -4.14
N LEU A 31 -8.46 -26.66 -5.30
CA LEU A 31 -8.12 -26.06 -6.58
C LEU A 31 -9.07 -24.89 -6.80
N LEU A 32 -8.51 -23.67 -6.85
CA LEU A 32 -9.25 -22.47 -7.20
C LEU A 32 -10.06 -22.71 -8.48
N LEU A 33 -11.35 -22.43 -8.43
CA LEU A 33 -12.22 -22.42 -9.59
C LEU A 33 -11.72 -21.35 -10.59
N PRO A 34 -11.98 -21.49 -11.90
CA PRO A 34 -11.62 -20.48 -12.89
C PRO A 34 -12.11 -19.07 -12.54
N GLU A 35 -13.25 -18.96 -11.86
CA GLU A 35 -13.80 -17.71 -11.35
C GLU A 35 -13.03 -17.15 -10.14
N GLU A 36 -12.33 -18.01 -9.39
CA GLU A 36 -11.48 -17.67 -8.24
C GLU A 36 -10.02 -17.40 -8.67
N LEU A 37 -9.69 -17.63 -9.95
CA LEU A 37 -8.39 -17.34 -10.57
C LEU A 37 -8.27 -15.91 -11.10
N VAL A 38 -9.16 -15.01 -10.68
CA VAL A 38 -9.02 -13.58 -10.97
C VAL A 38 -8.15 -12.96 -9.89
N LEU A 39 -6.83 -13.02 -10.09
CA LEU A 39 -5.93 -12.19 -9.30
C LEU A 39 -6.29 -10.72 -9.56
N PRO A 40 -6.65 -9.93 -8.54
CA PRO A 40 -6.93 -8.51 -8.74
C PRO A 40 -5.69 -7.84 -9.32
N GLU A 41 -5.83 -7.25 -10.50
CA GLU A 41 -4.74 -6.56 -11.17
C GLU A 41 -4.54 -5.20 -10.48
N VAL A 42 -3.48 -5.06 -9.69
CA VAL A 42 -3.13 -3.81 -9.04
C VAL A 42 -2.42 -2.91 -10.03
N ARG A 43 -3.09 -1.85 -10.50
CA ARG A 43 -2.53 -0.85 -11.42
C ARG A 43 -2.19 0.46 -10.73
N SER A 44 -2.81 0.73 -9.59
CA SER A 44 -2.69 1.97 -8.85
C SER A 44 -2.56 1.73 -7.35
N ILE A 45 -1.57 2.37 -6.73
CA ILE A 45 -1.22 2.19 -5.32
C ILE A 45 -1.17 3.58 -4.65
N LEU A 46 -1.92 3.76 -3.57
CA LEU A 46 -1.72 4.90 -2.68
C LEU A 46 -0.72 4.51 -1.60
N PHE A 47 0.34 5.30 -1.46
CA PHE A 47 1.40 5.06 -0.47
C PHE A 47 1.58 6.32 0.39
N PRO A 48 0.75 6.51 1.43
CA PRO A 48 0.92 7.61 2.36
C PRO A 48 2.05 7.32 3.36
N ILE A 49 2.91 8.31 3.55
CA ILE A 49 3.97 8.31 4.55
C ILE A 49 3.91 9.59 5.40
N ASP A 50 4.41 9.51 6.62
CA ASP A 50 4.60 10.65 7.51
C ASP A 50 5.90 10.50 8.31
N ARG A 51 6.12 11.37 9.30
CA ARG A 51 7.31 11.35 10.15
C ARG A 51 7.52 10.03 10.92
N PHE A 52 6.48 9.21 11.09
CA PHE A 52 6.52 7.98 11.88
C PHE A 52 6.66 6.73 11.00
N SER A 53 6.54 6.87 9.68
CA SER A 53 6.54 5.76 8.73
C SER A 53 7.71 5.82 7.74
N LEU A 54 8.80 6.51 8.11
CA LEU A 54 9.97 6.72 7.25
C LEU A 54 10.82 5.46 7.09
N ASP A 55 10.77 4.56 8.07
CA ASP A 55 11.47 3.29 8.02
C ASP A 55 10.60 2.28 7.26
N ILE A 56 11.02 1.98 6.04
CA ILE A 56 10.27 1.11 5.13
C ILE A 56 11.07 -0.19 4.96
N PRO A 57 10.52 -1.34 5.39
CA PRO A 57 11.22 -2.61 5.39
C PRO A 57 11.49 -3.08 3.95
N ASP A 58 12.64 -3.73 3.74
CA ASP A 58 13.03 -4.26 2.43
C ASP A 58 12.06 -5.35 1.96
N GLU A 59 11.45 -6.09 2.88
CA GLU A 59 10.43 -7.10 2.61
C GLU A 59 9.18 -6.50 1.95
N LEU A 60 8.82 -5.26 2.31
CA LEU A 60 7.74 -4.54 1.62
C LEU A 60 8.16 -4.18 0.19
N LEU A 61 9.39 -3.72 -0.01
CA LEU A 61 9.89 -3.38 -1.34
C LEU A 61 9.95 -4.61 -2.25
N GLU A 62 10.37 -5.76 -1.71
CA GLU A 62 10.30 -7.04 -2.42
C GLU A 62 8.86 -7.39 -2.80
N THR A 63 7.92 -7.24 -1.87
CA THR A 63 6.49 -7.47 -2.13
C THR A 63 5.96 -6.55 -3.23
N LEU A 64 6.33 -5.26 -3.21
CA LEU A 64 5.89 -4.28 -4.21
C LEU A 64 6.49 -4.52 -5.60
N SER A 65 7.62 -5.23 -5.70
CA SER A 65 8.21 -5.58 -6.99
C SER A 65 7.30 -6.48 -7.85
N ALA A 66 6.38 -7.21 -7.22
CA ALA A 66 5.38 -8.02 -7.92
C ALA A 66 4.37 -7.18 -8.73
N TYR A 67 4.25 -5.88 -8.43
CA TYR A 67 3.35 -4.94 -9.11
C TYR A 67 4.08 -4.04 -10.11
N SER A 68 5.16 -4.53 -10.73
CA SER A 68 5.93 -3.76 -11.72
C SER A 68 5.01 -3.20 -12.83
N GLY A 69 5.21 -1.92 -13.16
CA GLY A 69 4.34 -1.18 -14.08
C GLY A 69 3.15 -0.47 -13.43
N ALA A 70 2.84 -0.74 -12.16
CA ALA A 70 1.81 -0.02 -11.43
C ALA A 70 2.23 1.44 -11.15
N PHE A 71 1.22 2.31 -11.09
CA PHE A 71 1.34 3.70 -10.67
C PHE A 71 1.27 3.78 -9.14
N VAL A 72 2.20 4.49 -8.53
CA VAL A 72 2.25 4.74 -7.09
C VAL A 72 2.11 6.23 -6.84
N LYS A 73 1.08 6.61 -6.11
CA LYS A 73 0.97 7.94 -5.52
C LYS A 73 1.63 7.94 -4.15
N LEU A 74 2.89 8.37 -4.10
CA LEU A 74 3.66 8.53 -2.87
C LEU A 74 3.35 9.89 -2.24
N VAL A 75 2.63 9.87 -1.12
CA VAL A 75 2.14 11.08 -0.46
C VAL A 75 2.81 11.27 0.89
N TYR A 76 3.42 12.42 1.15
CA TYR A 76 3.84 12.76 2.51
C TYR A 76 2.78 13.62 3.18
N VAL A 77 2.19 13.14 4.27
CA VAL A 77 1.09 13.81 4.97
C VAL A 77 1.58 14.50 6.24
N SER A 78 1.66 15.83 6.17
CA SER A 78 1.98 16.68 7.32
C SER A 78 0.72 17.07 8.09
N GLU A 79 0.74 16.92 9.41
CA GLU A 79 -0.39 17.31 10.26
C GLU A 79 -0.63 18.84 10.24
N GLU A 80 -1.83 19.23 9.84
CA GLU A 80 -2.31 20.62 9.82
C GLU A 80 -2.60 21.14 11.23
N ARG A 81 -3.11 20.30 12.14
CA ARG A 81 -3.47 20.73 13.50
C ARG A 81 -2.29 21.37 14.25
N THR A 82 -1.07 20.91 14.00
CA THR A 82 0.14 21.53 14.58
C THR A 82 0.33 22.97 14.11
N LEU A 83 0.04 23.28 12.85
CA LEU A 83 0.16 24.65 12.33
C LEU A 83 -0.86 25.57 12.99
N ARG A 84 -2.12 25.13 13.10
CA ARG A 84 -3.19 25.90 13.76
C ARG A 84 -2.84 26.20 15.23
N LEU A 85 -2.25 25.24 15.94
CA LEU A 85 -1.81 25.43 17.33
C LEU A 85 -0.69 26.47 17.44
N ILE A 86 0.28 26.44 16.53
CA ILE A 86 1.38 27.42 16.50
C ILE A 86 0.87 28.81 16.15
N GLU A 87 -0.02 28.92 15.17
CA GLU A 87 -0.66 30.18 14.79
C GLU A 87 -1.40 30.82 15.99
N GLN A 88 -2.17 30.02 16.72
CA GLN A 88 -2.88 30.47 17.92
C GLN A 88 -1.96 30.87 19.08
N THR A 89 -0.77 30.26 19.18
CA THR A 89 0.13 30.43 20.33
C THR A 89 1.20 31.49 20.09
N LEU A 90 1.76 31.53 18.88
CA LEU A 90 2.95 32.33 18.52
C LEU A 90 2.68 33.31 17.37
N GLY A 91 1.50 33.26 16.76
CA GLY A 91 1.09 34.15 15.66
C GLY A 91 1.36 33.58 14.26
N GLU A 92 0.83 34.30 13.27
CA GLU A 92 0.83 33.90 11.85
C GLU A 92 2.24 33.74 11.26
N GLU A 93 3.19 34.62 11.63
CA GLU A 93 4.55 34.58 11.09
C GLU A 93 5.29 33.27 11.46
N GLU A 94 5.18 32.83 12.71
CA GLU A 94 5.82 31.59 13.17
C GLU A 94 5.13 30.36 12.59
N ALA A 95 3.81 30.40 12.42
CA ALA A 95 3.07 29.34 11.74
C ALA A 95 3.50 29.20 10.27
N GLU A 96 3.75 30.31 9.58
CA GLU A 96 4.19 30.29 8.18
C GLU A 96 5.63 29.78 8.04
N LYS A 97 6.54 30.16 8.96
CA LYS A 97 7.89 29.56 9.03
C LYS A 97 7.82 28.04 9.15
N LEU A 98 6.97 27.53 10.06
CA LEU A 98 6.77 26.10 10.25
C LEU A 98 6.12 25.45 9.02
N ARG A 99 5.16 26.11 8.36
CA ARG A 99 4.54 25.61 7.11
C ARG A 99 5.60 25.40 6.04
N MET A 100 6.44 26.41 5.81
CA MET A 100 7.51 26.35 4.81
C MET A 100 8.53 25.25 5.12
N GLU A 101 8.87 25.05 6.38
CA GLU A 101 9.73 23.96 6.81
C GLU A 101 9.10 22.59 6.58
N LYS A 102 7.82 22.40 6.97
CA LYS A 102 7.07 21.16 6.75
C LYS A 102 6.99 20.80 5.26
N ILE A 103 6.66 21.76 4.39
CA ILE A 103 6.59 21.52 2.94
C ILE A 103 7.95 21.11 2.39
N ARG A 104 9.02 21.79 2.80
CA ARG A 104 10.38 21.47 2.38
C ARG A 104 10.80 20.07 2.82
N PHE A 105 10.55 19.72 4.08
CA PHE A 105 10.84 18.39 4.61
C PHE A 105 10.06 17.31 3.86
N ALA A 106 8.76 17.52 3.67
CA ALA A 106 7.89 16.61 2.94
C ALA A 106 8.36 16.39 1.50
N ARG A 107 8.67 17.47 0.77
CA ARG A 107 9.20 17.42 -0.61
C ARG A 107 10.50 16.64 -0.69
N GLN A 108 11.42 16.90 0.23
CA GLN A 108 12.71 16.21 0.27
C GLN A 108 12.51 14.72 0.54
N THR A 109 11.63 14.38 1.49
CA THR A 109 11.35 12.99 1.88
C THR A 109 10.79 12.16 0.71
N VAL A 110 9.76 12.66 0.02
CA VAL A 110 9.19 11.95 -1.13
C VAL A 110 10.18 11.86 -2.29
N LYS A 111 11.04 12.87 -2.47
CA LYS A 111 12.08 12.87 -3.49
C LYS A 111 13.17 11.83 -3.22
N ASP A 112 13.55 11.64 -1.97
CA ASP A 112 14.58 10.67 -1.58
C ASP A 112 14.05 9.24 -1.59
N PHE A 113 12.75 9.06 -1.32
CA PHE A 113 12.13 7.74 -1.28
C PHE A 113 11.69 7.23 -2.66
N ALA A 114 11.17 8.09 -3.53
CA ALA A 114 10.67 7.69 -4.85
C ALA A 114 11.65 6.83 -5.68
N PRO A 115 12.98 7.12 -5.73
CA PRO A 115 13.93 6.28 -6.45
C PRO A 115 13.98 4.82 -5.98
N LYS A 116 13.63 4.54 -4.72
CA LYS A 116 13.55 3.15 -4.22
C LYS A 116 12.40 2.40 -4.90
N LEU A 117 11.25 3.03 -5.04
CA LEU A 117 10.08 2.48 -5.72
C LEU A 117 10.25 2.45 -7.24
N GLU A 118 10.81 3.49 -7.84
CA GLU A 118 11.10 3.57 -9.27
C GLU A 118 12.05 2.44 -9.73
N ARG A 119 13.03 2.05 -8.89
CA ARG A 119 13.92 0.89 -9.14
C ARG A 119 13.20 -0.46 -9.21
N LEU A 120 11.98 -0.57 -8.66
CA LEU A 120 11.14 -1.77 -8.74
C LEU A 120 10.31 -1.80 -10.05
N GLY A 121 10.46 -0.77 -10.91
CA GLY A 121 9.67 -0.61 -12.13
C GLY A 121 8.30 0.03 -11.90
N LEU A 122 8.10 0.71 -10.76
CA LEU A 122 6.87 1.44 -10.44
C LEU A 122 6.96 2.88 -10.96
N SER A 123 5.84 3.42 -11.46
CA SER A 123 5.74 4.84 -11.83
C SER A 123 5.31 5.67 -10.63
N VAL A 124 6.12 6.62 -10.17
CA VAL A 124 5.86 7.31 -8.88
C VAL A 124 5.48 8.78 -9.07
N LEU A 125 4.27 9.14 -8.61
CA LEU A 125 3.88 10.53 -8.37
C LEU A 125 4.21 10.93 -6.93
N LYS A 126 4.96 12.02 -6.78
CA LYS A 126 5.41 12.56 -5.50
C LYS A 126 4.53 13.73 -5.10
N GLU A 127 3.78 13.61 -4.00
CA GLU A 127 2.86 14.67 -3.57
C GLU A 127 3.00 14.96 -2.06
N PRO A 128 3.58 16.09 -1.66
CA PRO A 128 3.56 16.53 -0.27
C PRO A 128 2.23 17.26 0.01
N ILE A 129 1.55 16.89 1.10
CA ILE A 129 0.33 17.56 1.53
C ILE A 129 0.42 17.99 3.00
N ILE A 130 -0.33 19.03 3.35
CA ILE A 130 -0.61 19.44 4.72
C ILE A 130 -2.11 19.30 4.92
N GLY A 131 -2.52 18.48 5.89
CA GLY A 131 -3.93 18.22 6.14
C GLY A 131 -4.15 17.23 7.28
N SER A 132 -5.28 16.52 7.22
CA SER A 132 -5.68 15.46 8.15
C SER A 132 -5.14 14.12 7.68
N LYS A 133 -4.25 13.51 8.46
CA LYS A 133 -3.63 12.22 8.13
C LYS A 133 -4.63 11.11 7.83
N SER A 134 -5.76 11.07 8.53
CA SER A 134 -6.79 10.09 8.25
C SER A 134 -7.67 10.50 7.08
N ASP A 135 -8.20 11.73 7.12
CA ASP A 135 -9.31 12.11 6.24
C ASP A 135 -8.79 12.29 4.81
N ASP A 136 -7.61 12.89 4.61
CA ASP A 136 -7.02 13.02 3.28
C ASP A 136 -6.70 11.66 2.65
N VAL A 137 -6.27 10.67 3.45
CA VAL A 137 -6.00 9.32 2.95
C VAL A 137 -7.29 8.60 2.56
N ILE A 138 -8.34 8.70 3.38
CA ILE A 138 -9.66 8.14 3.09
C ILE A 138 -10.25 8.79 1.83
N ASP A 139 -10.17 10.11 1.72
CA ASP A 139 -10.68 10.87 0.59
C ASP A 139 -9.91 10.53 -0.69
N MET A 140 -8.57 10.42 -0.64
CA MET A 140 -7.77 9.98 -1.79
C MET A 140 -8.13 8.56 -2.23
N MET A 141 -8.27 7.61 -1.30
CA MET A 141 -8.68 6.25 -1.63
C MET A 141 -10.06 6.19 -2.28
N SER A 142 -11.00 7.00 -1.78
CA SER A 142 -12.39 7.00 -2.24
C SER A 142 -12.59 7.74 -3.56
N ALA A 143 -11.86 8.84 -3.78
CA ALA A 143 -12.05 9.72 -4.94
C ALA A 143 -11.20 9.33 -6.17
N GLN A 144 -10.01 8.75 -5.95
CA GLN A 144 -9.06 8.44 -7.03
C GLN A 144 -9.05 6.95 -7.40
N ASP A 145 -9.93 6.14 -6.77
CA ASP A 145 -10.16 4.72 -7.03
C ASP A 145 -8.87 3.88 -7.09
N PHE A 146 -7.99 4.06 -6.11
CA PHE A 146 -6.76 3.26 -6.00
C PHE A 146 -7.09 1.78 -5.77
N ASP A 147 -6.31 0.88 -6.37
CA ASP A 147 -6.49 -0.57 -6.24
C ASP A 147 -5.94 -1.10 -4.92
N LEU A 148 -4.92 -0.44 -4.37
CA LEU A 148 -4.19 -0.89 -3.19
C LEU A 148 -3.76 0.29 -2.31
N LEU A 149 -3.95 0.16 -1.00
CA LEU A 149 -3.32 1.03 -0.01
C LEU A 149 -2.09 0.35 0.59
N VAL A 150 -0.97 1.06 0.68
CA VAL A 150 0.25 0.60 1.37
C VAL A 150 0.56 1.57 2.49
N ILE A 151 0.39 1.15 3.74
CA ILE A 151 0.46 2.07 4.89
C ILE A 151 1.26 1.44 6.03
N SER A 152 2.09 2.25 6.70
CA SER A 152 2.78 1.77 7.89
C SER A 152 1.81 1.61 9.05
N ARG A 153 2.00 0.57 9.86
CA ARG A 153 1.32 0.42 11.15
C ARG A 153 1.55 1.62 12.09
N SER A 154 2.64 2.35 11.91
CA SER A 154 3.03 3.53 12.71
C SER A 154 2.52 4.85 12.12
N PHE A 155 1.82 4.82 10.98
CA PHE A 155 1.37 6.04 10.33
C PHE A 155 0.44 6.84 11.25
N GLY A 156 0.69 8.15 11.36
CA GLY A 156 -0.11 9.04 12.20
C GLY A 156 0.40 9.18 13.63
N ALA A 157 0.84 8.08 14.25
CA ALA A 157 1.30 8.03 15.63
C ALA A 157 2.18 6.81 15.87
N GLU A 158 3.18 6.98 16.75
CA GLU A 158 4.09 5.91 17.14
C GLU A 158 3.33 4.76 17.83
N PRO A 159 3.62 3.48 17.51
CA PRO A 159 2.99 2.34 18.15
C PRO A 159 3.29 2.33 19.65
N THR A 160 2.32 1.86 20.44
CA THR A 160 2.50 1.70 21.88
C THR A 160 2.71 0.23 22.20
N LYS A 161 3.23 -0.07 23.40
CA LYS A 161 3.37 -1.46 23.88
C LYS A 161 2.02 -2.22 23.90
N THR A 162 0.91 -1.49 24.01
CA THR A 162 -0.44 -2.04 24.12
C THR A 162 -1.20 -2.05 22.80
N SER A 163 -0.78 -1.27 21.79
CA SER A 163 -1.36 -1.28 20.45
C SER A 163 -0.23 -1.24 19.40
N PRO A 164 0.03 -2.35 18.69
CA PRO A 164 1.08 -2.41 17.68
C PRO A 164 0.75 -1.61 16.41
N THR A 165 -0.50 -1.17 16.28
CA THR A 165 -1.00 -0.37 15.15
C THR A 165 -1.55 0.96 15.66
N SER A 166 -1.23 2.03 14.93
CA SER A 166 -1.70 3.38 15.17
C SER A 166 -3.23 3.46 15.07
N PRO A 167 -3.90 4.17 16.00
CA PRO A 167 -5.34 4.43 15.89
C PRO A 167 -5.74 5.16 14.60
N VAL A 168 -4.83 5.94 14.01
CA VAL A 168 -5.06 6.61 12.72
C VAL A 168 -5.19 5.58 11.60
N VAL A 169 -4.33 4.57 11.59
CA VAL A 169 -4.40 3.46 10.63
C VAL A 169 -5.70 2.69 10.84
N LEU A 170 -6.06 2.35 12.08
CA LEU A 170 -7.33 1.66 12.36
C LEU A 170 -8.55 2.44 11.85
N LYS A 171 -8.57 3.77 12.04
CA LYS A 171 -9.62 4.64 11.49
C LYS A 171 -9.65 4.55 9.96
N ILE A 172 -8.50 4.66 9.28
CA ILE A 172 -8.42 4.56 7.81
C ILE A 172 -8.98 3.21 7.34
N LEU A 173 -8.54 2.10 7.94
CA LEU A 173 -8.96 0.74 7.58
C LEU A 173 -10.47 0.52 7.72
N GLN A 174 -11.12 1.19 8.68
CA GLN A 174 -12.57 1.10 8.87
C GLN A 174 -13.40 1.78 7.78
N HIS A 175 -12.78 2.63 6.95
CA HIS A 175 -13.46 3.45 5.95
C HIS A 175 -13.05 3.11 4.51
N ILE A 176 -12.22 2.10 4.30
CA ILE A 176 -11.75 1.69 2.98
C ILE A 176 -12.15 0.24 2.68
N GLU A 177 -12.61 0.00 1.47
CA GLU A 177 -13.01 -1.34 1.00
C GLU A 177 -11.92 -2.01 0.17
N LYS A 178 -10.90 -1.24 -0.24
CA LYS A 178 -9.80 -1.70 -1.09
C LYS A 178 -8.79 -2.52 -0.28
N PRO A 179 -8.10 -3.48 -0.93
CA PRO A 179 -6.98 -4.20 -0.31
C PRO A 179 -5.95 -3.26 0.32
N VAL A 180 -5.36 -3.71 1.44
CA VAL A 180 -4.36 -2.93 2.19
C VAL A 180 -3.18 -3.80 2.56
N ILE A 181 -1.97 -3.30 2.32
CA ILE A 181 -0.75 -3.82 2.93
C ILE A 181 -0.39 -2.93 4.11
N ILE A 182 -0.30 -3.54 5.29
CA ILE A 182 0.16 -2.89 6.51
C ILE A 182 1.56 -3.40 6.81
N TYR A 183 2.52 -2.48 7.00
CA TYR A 183 3.92 -2.80 7.30
C TYR A 183 4.40 -2.19 8.63
#